data_AF-A0A948D4C2-F1
#
_entry.id   AF-A0A948D4C2-F1
#
_cell.length_a   1.000
_cell.length_b   1.000
_cell.length_c   1.000
_cell.angle_alpha   90.00
_cell.angle_beta   90.00
_cell.angle_gamma   90.00
#
_symmetry.space_group_name_H-M   'P 1'
#
loop_
_entity.id
_entity.type
_entity.pdbx_description
1 polymer ?
#
loop_
_entity_poly.entity_id
_entity_poly.type
_entity_poly.pdbx_seq_one_letter_code
_entity_poly.pdbx_strand_id
1 'polypeptide(L)' 'MLNPKELTQKTEDELKNVAASLRGEIRDLRFKIATRQNAKVRALRNAKRDLGRVLTALNLSQKNSASKQ' A
#
# COMPACT_ATOMS: atom_id res chain seq x y z
N MET A 1 -10.39 -0.32 -3.22
CA MET A 1 -9.23 -1.21 -3.46
C MET A 1 -8.43 -0.61 -4.58
N LEU A 2 -7.12 -0.55 -4.43
CA LEU A 2 -6.23 0.13 -5.38
C LEU A 2 -6.00 -0.74 -6.63
N ASN A 3 -6.12 -0.15 -7.81
CA ASN A 3 -5.98 -0.85 -9.09
C ASN A 3 -4.50 -1.04 -9.46
N PRO A 4 -4.07 -2.25 -9.86
CA PRO A 4 -2.68 -2.52 -10.23
C PRO A 4 -2.18 -1.69 -11.43
N LYS A 5 -3.06 -1.39 -12.39
CA LYS A 5 -2.71 -0.62 -13.60
C LYS A 5 -2.36 0.84 -13.29
N GLU A 6 -3.05 1.43 -12.31
CA GLU A 6 -2.80 2.79 -11.86
C GLU A 6 -1.48 2.88 -11.08
N LEU A 7 -1.09 1.81 -10.39
CA LEU A 7 0.17 1.75 -9.64
C LEU A 7 1.40 1.69 -10.54
N THR A 8 1.29 1.06 -11.71
CA THR A 8 2.41 1.00 -12.67
C THR A 8 2.66 2.31 -13.40
N GLN A 9 1.71 3.26 -13.37
CA GLN A 9 1.84 4.58 -13.99
C GLN A 9 2.45 5.61 -13.04
N LYS A 10 2.48 5.33 -11.74
CA LYS A 10 3.03 6.24 -10.73
C LYS A 10 4.55 6.17 -10.69
N THR A 11 5.16 7.29 -10.30
CA THR A 11 6.61 7.35 -10.08
C THR A 11 6.99 6.57 -8.82
N GLU A 12 8.26 6.19 -8.71
CA GLU A 12 8.74 5.43 -7.57
C GLU A 12 8.56 6.19 -6.24
N ASP A 13 8.78 7.51 -6.27
CA ASP A 13 8.63 8.36 -5.09
C ASP A 13 7.16 8.50 -4.66
N GLU A 14 6.24 8.59 -5.62
CA GLU A 14 4.80 8.53 -5.34
C GLU A 14 4.41 7.19 -4.72
N LEU A 15 4.95 6.07 -5.22
CA LEU A 15 4.70 4.75 -4.65
C LEU A 15 5.21 4.65 -3.21
N LYS A 16 6.39 5.21 -2.90
CA LYS A 16 6.92 5.28 -1.54
C LYS A 16 6.03 6.13 -0.62
N ASN A 17 5.55 7.27 -1.10
CA ASN A 17 4.65 8.16 -0.35
C ASN A 17 3.29 7.50 -0.07
N VAL A 18 2.73 6.80 -1.06
CA VAL A 18 1.49 6.03 -0.91
C VAL A 18 1.69 4.89 0.10
N ALA A 19 2.83 4.19 0.04
CA ALA A 19 3.15 3.13 1.00
C ALA A 19 3.27 3.67 2.43
N ALA A 20 3.89 4.83 2.63
CA ALA A 20 3.98 5.48 3.94
C ALA A 20 2.59 5.84 4.48
N SER A 21 1.75 6.42 3.64
CA SER A 21 0.37 6.79 3.99
C SER A 21 -0.47 5.56 4.40
N LEU A 22 -0.41 4.48 3.61
CA LEU A 22 -1.11 3.23 3.91
C LEU A 22 -0.62 2.58 5.22
N ARG A 23 0.67 2.68 5.53
CA ARG A 23 1.21 2.18 6.82
C ARG A 23 0.65 2.98 8.00
N GLY A 24 0.51 4.30 7.87
CA GLY A 24 -0.14 5.16 8.85
C GLY A 24 -1.60 4.76 9.07
N GLU A 25 -2.37 4.63 7.98
CA GLU A 25 -3.77 4.22 8.04
C GLU A 25 -3.94 2.84 8.69
N ILE A 26 -3.07 1.87 8.39
CA ILE A 26 -3.09 0.54 9.01
C ILE A 26 -2.86 0.64 10.52
N ARG A 27 -1.95 1.51 10.98
CA ARG A 27 -1.70 1.72 12.42
C ARG A 27 -2.94 2.30 13.09
N ASP A 28 -3.54 3.33 12.50
CA ASP A 28 -4.75 3.97 13.05
C ASP A 28 -5.94 3.01 13.08
N LEU A 29 -6.13 2.22 12.02
CA LEU A 29 -7.18 1.20 11.97
C LEU A 29 -6.94 0.11 13.02
N ARG A 30 -5.69 -0.33 13.23
CA ARG A 30 -5.36 -1.27 14.31
C ARG A 30 -5.68 -0.69 15.68
N PHE A 31 -5.34 0.57 15.93
CA PHE A 31 -5.65 1.24 17.18
C PHE A 31 -7.16 1.32 17.43
N LYS A 32 -7.93 1.77 16.43
CA LYS A 32 -9.40 1.86 16.49
C LYS A 32 -10.09 0.51 16.69
N ILE A 33 -9.54 -0.56 16.13
CA ILE A 33 -10.03 -1.93 16.33
C ILE A 33 -9.72 -2.39 17.76
N ALA A 34 -8.49 -2.13 18.25
CA ALA A 34 -8.09 -2.51 19.60
C ALA A 34 -8.94 -1.81 20.67
N THR A 35 -9.31 -0.54 20.46
CA THR A 35 -10.20 0.22 21.35
C THR A 35 -11.68 -0.13 21.19
N ARG A 36 -12.03 -1.11 20.34
CA ARG A 36 -13.40 -1.51 19.98
C ARG A 36 -14.28 -0.35 19.48
N GLN A 37 -13.69 0.77 19.08
CA GLN A 37 -14.41 1.94 18.58
C GLN A 37 -14.88 1.76 17.13
N ASN A 38 -14.32 0.79 16.40
CA ASN A 38 -14.68 0.57 15.00
C ASN A 38 -14.66 -0.93 14.62
N ALA A 39 -15.80 -1.44 14.16
CA ALA A 39 -15.97 -2.81 13.70
C ALA A 39 -15.51 -3.05 12.25
N LYS A 40 -14.98 -2.04 11.54
CA LYS A 40 -14.58 -2.14 10.14
C LYS A 40 -13.25 -2.89 9.93
N VAL A 41 -13.16 -4.14 10.39
CA VAL A 41 -12.02 -5.05 10.16
C VAL A 41 -11.74 -5.25 8.66
N ARG A 42 -12.78 -5.15 7.83
CA ARG A 42 -12.67 -5.20 6.37
C ARG A 42 -11.83 -4.06 5.79
N ALA A 43 -11.87 -2.87 6.39
CA ALA A 43 -11.04 -1.74 5.97
C ALA A 43 -9.55 -2.04 6.20
N LEU A 44 -9.20 -2.58 7.37
CA LEU A 44 -7.82 -3.00 7.67
C LEU A 44 -7.31 -4.05 6.67
N ARG A 45 -8.14 -5.03 6.31
CA ARG A 45 -7.78 -6.04 5.30
C ARG A 45 -7.55 -5.41 3.91
N ASN A 46 -8.38 -4.44 3.53
CA ASN A 46 -8.22 -3.74 2.25
C ASN A 46 -6.94 -2.90 2.22
N ALA A 47 -6.67 -2.12 3.26
CA ALA A 47 -5.45 -1.32 3.37
C ALA A 47 -4.18 -2.17 3.31
N LYS A 48 -4.16 -3.34 3.98
CA LYS A 48 -3.04 -4.30 3.87
C LYS A 48 -2.85 -4.84 2.46
N ARG A 49 -3.94 -5.18 1.77
CA ARG A 49 -3.88 -5.66 0.37
C ARG A 49 -3.37 -4.57 -0.56
N ASP A 50 -3.83 -3.35 -0.37
CA ASP A 50 -3.42 -2.20 -1.18
C ASP A 50 -1.93 -1.88 -0.94
N LEU A 51 -1.45 -1.94 0.30
CA LEU A 51 -0.01 -1.83 0.62
C LEU A 51 0.81 -2.92 -0.08
N GLY A 52 0.34 -4.16 -0.08
CA GLY A 52 1.00 -5.27 -0.79
C GLY A 52 1.13 -5.00 -2.29
N ARG A 53 0.08 -4.49 -2.93
CA ARG A 53 0.11 -4.13 -4.36
C ARG A 53 1.12 -3.03 -4.66
N VAL A 54 1.20 -2.00 -3.82
CA VAL A 54 2.16 -0.90 -3.95
C VAL A 54 3.60 -1.41 -3.87
N LEU A 55 3.89 -2.26 -2.88
CA LEU A 55 5.22 -2.86 -2.71
C LEU A 55 5.61 -3.75 -3.90
N THR A 56 4.66 -4.53 -4.43
CA THR A 56 4.89 -5.33 -5.64
C THR A 56 5.19 -4.44 -6.84
N ALA A 57 4.45 -3.35 -7.04
CA ALA A 57 4.70 -2.40 -8.13
C ALA A 57 6.09 -1.75 -8.02
N LEU A 58 6.49 -1.37 -6.80
CA LEU A 58 7.84 -0.82 -6.54
C LEU A 58 8.93 -1.84 -6.87
N ASN A 59 8.75 -3.10 -6.46
CA ASN A 59 9.71 -4.16 -6.77
C ASN A 59 9.80 -4.48 -8.27
N LEU A 60 8.67 -4.43 -8.99
CA LEU A 60 8.64 -4.56 -10.45
C LEU A 60 9.37 -3.40 -11.14
N SER A 61 9.15 -2.17 -10.68
CA SER A 61 9.86 -0.98 -11.18
C SER A 61 11.37 -1.14 -11.00
N GLN A 62 11.80 -1.58 -9.82
CA GLN A 62 13.21 -1.80 -9.47
C GLN A 62 13.85 -2.93 -10.30
N LYS A 63 13.12 -4.02 -10.54
CA LYS A 63 13.59 -5.10 -11.44
C LYS A 63 13.75 -4.63 -12.88
N ASN A 64 12.83 -3.81 -13.39
CA ASN A 64 12.92 -3.27 -14.75
C ASN A 64 14.10 -2.32 -14.93
N SER A 65 14.47 -1.54 -13.90
CA SER A 65 15.69 -0.74 -13.91
C SER A 65 16.95 -1.59 -13.82
N ALA A 66 16.94 -2.68 -13.03
CA ALA A 66 18.08 -3.58 -12.88
C ALA A 66 18.34 -4.44 -14.13
N SER A 67 17.32 -4.79 -14.90
CA SER A 67 17.48 -5.57 -16.15
C SER A 67 17.94 -4.73 -17.36
N LYS A 68 18.06 -3.39 -17.20
CA LYS A 68 18.53 -2.47 -18.24
C LYS A 68 20.00 -2.08 -18.10
N GLN A 69 20.71 -2.64 -17.10
CA GLN A 69 22.15 -2.47 -16.90
C GLN A 69 22.94 -3.67 -17.43
#